data_AF-A0A5N6JAE4-F1
#
_entry.id   AF-A0A5N6JAE4-F1
#
_cell.length_a   1.000
_cell.length_b   1.000
_cell.length_c   1.000
_cell.angle_alpha   90.00
_cell.angle_beta   90.00
_cell.angle_gamma   90.00
#
_symmetry.space_group_name_H-M   'P 1'
#
loop_
_entity.id
_entity.type
_entity.pdbx_description
1 polymer ?
#
loop_
_entity_poly.entity_id
_entity_poly.type
_entity_poly.pdbx_seq_one_letter_code
_entity_poly.pdbx_strand_id
1 'polypeptide(L)'
;MPYAYIADIPTLSAIVYVVTARQGLGMSNQFLNPKARFSSMGAVISPVAQRKYLPMYPEHAHDMPDKKCVSLSEVKARLWLPLVVIVLLVVFMIASLTAVTSDALNLPTTRHKAKSPTREFQIVNTPFLESPRFENLRTKRQITEAWGRYGLPSYGFVTVPDPEAYDLKPNKDVVPGTNNTYMVSVYHQLHCLKIMHLALLPIISRQEGHGPGTRDDHDFEHNHLEHCLDYLRQAVMCSGDVTLEPPDEMPQKNRSPLQGWGVTHACRSWEQIEGWRGDWGVI
;
A
#
# COMPACT_ATOMS: atom_id res chain seq x y z
N MET A 1 -50.06 -4.61 35.35
CA MET A 1 -49.19 -4.52 34.15
C MET A 1 -48.26 -3.33 34.32
N PRO A 2 -46.94 -3.48 34.16
CA PRO A 2 -46.04 -2.36 33.93
C PRO A 2 -45.85 -2.12 32.42
N TYR A 3 -45.95 -0.86 31.98
CA TYR A 3 -45.58 -0.43 30.63
C TYR A 3 -44.12 0.05 30.61
N ALA A 4 -43.40 -0.24 29.52
CA ALA A 4 -42.11 0.37 29.21
C ALA A 4 -42.27 1.33 28.02
N TYR A 5 -41.62 2.49 28.10
CA TYR A 5 -41.56 3.47 27.02
C TYR A 5 -40.60 3.00 25.91
N ILE A 6 -40.95 3.25 24.65
CA ILE A 6 -40.05 3.11 23.51
C ILE A 6 -39.72 4.53 23.03
N ALA A 7 -38.44 4.82 22.81
CA ALA A 7 -37.99 6.09 22.25
C ALA A 7 -38.00 6.05 20.71
N ASP A 8 -38.27 7.18 20.08
CA ASP A 8 -38.47 7.29 18.63
C ASP A 8 -37.20 7.02 17.80
N ILE A 9 -37.39 6.36 16.66
CA ILE A 9 -36.36 6.15 15.62
C ILE A 9 -36.67 7.13 14.47
N PRO A 10 -35.70 7.95 14.02
CA PRO A 10 -35.93 8.92 12.95
C PRO A 10 -36.18 8.26 11.59
N THR A 11 -36.96 8.95 10.75
CA THR A 11 -37.47 8.45 9.47
C THR A 11 -36.41 8.33 8.36
N LEU A 12 -36.53 7.27 7.55
CA LEU A 12 -35.71 7.02 6.36
C LEU A 12 -35.90 8.11 5.29
N SER A 13 -34.91 8.99 5.12
CA SER A 13 -34.80 9.83 3.92
C SER A 13 -33.37 10.36 3.67
N ALA A 14 -32.36 9.47 3.60
CA ALA A 14 -31.01 9.86 3.16
C ALA A 14 -30.12 8.66 2.71
N ILE A 15 -30.45 7.98 1.61
CA ILE A 15 -29.47 7.13 0.89
C ILE A 15 -29.65 7.31 -0.62
N VAL A 16 -28.72 8.04 -1.24
CA VAL A 16 -28.47 8.01 -2.69
C VAL A 16 -26.96 7.84 -2.89
N TYR A 17 -26.55 6.79 -3.58
CA TYR A 17 -25.16 6.57 -4.00
C TYR A 17 -24.94 7.17 -5.39
N VAL A 18 -23.86 7.95 -5.57
CA VAL A 18 -23.11 8.02 -6.85
C VAL A 18 -21.60 8.10 -6.52
N VAL A 19 -20.80 7.51 -7.40
CA VAL A 19 -19.37 7.25 -7.26
C VAL A 19 -18.53 8.29 -8.04
N THR A 20 -17.23 8.40 -7.69
CA THR A 20 -16.11 9.08 -8.40
C THR A 20 -16.16 10.60 -8.61
N ALA A 21 -15.20 11.30 -8.00
CA ALA A 21 -14.24 12.16 -8.71
C ALA A 21 -12.95 12.35 -7.88
N ARG A 22 -11.79 12.17 -8.52
CA ARG A 22 -10.46 12.43 -7.94
C ARG A 22 -9.88 13.65 -8.67
N GLN A 23 -9.63 14.78 -7.98
CA GLN A 23 -8.58 15.77 -8.33
C GLN A 23 -8.62 17.04 -7.45
N GLY A 24 -7.45 17.39 -6.89
CA GLY A 24 -6.88 18.74 -7.02
C GLY A 24 -7.23 19.84 -6.00
N LEU A 25 -6.17 20.42 -5.41
CA LEU A 25 -6.09 21.76 -4.78
C LEU A 25 -6.83 21.91 -3.43
N GLY A 26 -6.32 22.58 -2.39
CA GLY A 26 -5.00 23.20 -2.18
C GLY A 26 -5.10 24.38 -1.19
N MET A 27 -4.16 24.49 -0.23
CA MET A 27 -3.99 25.62 0.72
C MET A 27 -5.12 25.80 1.77
N SER A 28 -4.95 26.46 2.93
CA SER A 28 -3.79 26.74 3.81
C SER A 28 -4.31 27.20 5.20
N ASN A 29 -3.49 27.07 6.24
CA ASN A 29 -3.63 27.53 7.63
C ASN A 29 -4.57 28.73 7.92
N GLN A 30 -5.27 28.68 9.07
CA GLN A 30 -5.17 29.75 10.07
C GLN A 30 -5.53 29.31 11.50
N PHE A 31 -4.80 29.87 12.47
CA PHE A 31 -5.02 29.73 13.91
C PHE A 31 -6.25 30.52 14.37
N LEU A 32 -6.83 30.16 15.54
CA LEU A 32 -7.01 31.09 16.69
C LEU A 32 -7.72 30.44 17.89
N ASN A 33 -7.26 30.80 19.10
CA ASN A 33 -7.90 30.59 20.40
C ASN A 33 -7.66 31.91 21.18
N PRO A 34 -8.67 32.56 21.78
CA PRO A 34 -8.71 32.53 23.26
C PRO A 34 -10.10 32.67 23.93
N LYS A 35 -10.25 31.96 25.06
CA LYS A 35 -10.88 32.38 26.35
C LYS A 35 -12.04 33.40 26.36
N ALA A 36 -13.16 33.01 26.97
CA ALA A 36 -14.13 33.92 27.62
C ALA A 36 -14.44 33.47 29.06
N ARG A 37 -14.77 34.42 29.96
CA ARG A 37 -14.90 34.21 31.43
C ARG A 37 -15.95 35.17 32.02
N PHE A 38 -17.06 34.66 32.55
CA PHE A 38 -18.02 35.31 33.47
C PHE A 38 -18.83 34.16 34.12
N SER A 39 -18.92 33.89 35.44
CA SER A 39 -19.07 34.67 36.68
C SER A 39 -20.52 34.80 37.18
N SER A 40 -20.83 33.98 38.20
CA SER A 40 -21.65 34.26 39.40
C SER A 40 -23.11 34.70 39.30
N MET A 41 -23.99 33.89 39.93
CA MET A 41 -25.13 34.20 40.84
C MET A 41 -26.20 33.10 40.68
N GLY A 42 -26.83 32.53 41.71
CA GLY A 42 -26.62 32.59 43.16
C GLY A 42 -27.49 31.51 43.82
N ALA A 43 -27.04 30.89 44.91
CA ALA A 43 -27.78 29.82 45.58
C ALA A 43 -28.71 30.37 46.67
N VAL A 44 -29.99 29.99 46.65
CA VAL A 44 -30.95 30.21 47.75
C VAL A 44 -31.65 28.89 48.08
N ILE A 45 -31.86 28.67 49.37
CA ILE A 45 -32.13 27.36 49.99
C ILE A 45 -33.63 27.04 49.98
N SER A 46 -33.96 25.76 49.76
CA SER A 46 -35.32 25.20 49.85
C SER A 46 -35.76 24.97 51.30
N PRO A 47 -37.07 25.05 51.59
CA PRO A 47 -37.68 24.28 52.66
C PRO A 47 -38.67 23.23 52.11
N VAL A 48 -38.65 22.05 52.74
CA VAL A 48 -39.60 20.94 52.51
C VAL A 48 -40.81 21.09 53.43
N ALA A 49 -42.04 20.91 52.91
CA ALA A 49 -43.26 20.71 53.70
C ALA A 49 -44.25 19.77 52.99
N GLN A 50 -45.06 19.04 53.76
CA GLN A 50 -45.81 17.85 53.29
C GLN A 50 -47.31 18.09 52.99
N ARG A 51 -47.84 17.29 52.05
CA ARG A 51 -49.24 16.92 51.71
C ARG A 51 -50.43 17.52 52.48
N LYS A 52 -51.50 17.86 51.74
CA LYS A 52 -52.93 17.55 52.03
C LYS A 52 -53.80 17.58 50.74
N TYR A 53 -55.07 17.13 50.82
CA TYR A 53 -55.90 16.57 49.72
C TYR A 53 -56.88 17.54 48.98
N LEU A 54 -57.52 17.01 47.92
CA LEU A 54 -58.45 17.61 46.90
C LEU A 54 -59.74 18.32 47.40
N PRO A 55 -60.41 19.12 46.53
CA PRO A 55 -61.59 18.69 45.71
C PRO A 55 -61.40 19.01 44.19
N MET A 56 -61.99 18.38 43.15
CA MET A 56 -63.39 17.99 42.81
C MET A 56 -64.29 19.21 42.57
N TYR A 57 -64.96 19.47 41.43
CA TYR A 57 -65.22 18.81 40.10
C TYR A 57 -65.18 19.95 38.99
N PRO A 58 -65.69 19.89 37.73
CA PRO A 58 -66.44 18.87 36.97
C PRO A 58 -65.88 18.51 35.56
N GLU A 59 -66.64 17.68 34.83
CA GLU A 59 -66.33 17.06 33.52
C GLU A 59 -66.24 18.04 32.33
N HIS A 60 -65.27 17.76 31.44
CA HIS A 60 -65.41 18.00 30.00
C HIS A 60 -64.99 16.74 29.23
N ALA A 61 -65.95 16.12 28.54
CA ALA A 61 -65.69 15.00 27.65
C ALA A 61 -65.06 15.52 26.35
N HIS A 62 -63.84 15.06 26.04
CA HIS A 62 -63.25 15.19 24.72
C HIS A 62 -63.10 13.79 24.10
N ASP A 63 -63.61 13.65 22.87
CA ASP A 63 -63.52 12.43 22.07
C ASP A 63 -62.07 11.90 22.01
N MET A 64 -61.91 10.59 22.23
CA MET A 64 -60.69 9.89 21.83
C MET A 64 -60.83 9.39 20.39
N PRO A 65 -59.82 9.59 19.51
CA PRO A 65 -59.86 9.06 18.17
C PRO A 65 -59.78 7.53 18.16
N ASP A 66 -60.60 6.89 17.32
CA ASP A 66 -60.68 5.44 17.16
C ASP A 66 -59.31 4.80 16.88
N LYS A 67 -58.87 3.91 17.77
CA LYS A 67 -57.67 3.10 17.55
C LYS A 67 -57.97 1.99 16.56
N LYS A 68 -57.69 2.23 15.27
CA LYS A 68 -57.75 1.20 14.23
C LYS A 68 -56.82 0.02 14.55
N CYS A 69 -57.39 -1.08 15.02
CA CYS A 69 -56.70 -2.36 15.14
C CYS A 69 -56.37 -2.90 13.73
N VAL A 70 -55.09 -2.91 13.37
CA VAL A 70 -54.59 -3.49 12.11
C VAL A 70 -54.70 -5.01 12.18
N SER A 71 -55.20 -5.65 11.12
CA SER A 71 -55.41 -7.09 11.10
C SER A 71 -54.08 -7.87 11.11
N LEU A 72 -54.08 -9.07 11.68
CA LEU A 72 -52.88 -9.92 11.73
C LEU A 72 -52.41 -10.35 10.32
N SER A 73 -53.34 -10.36 9.35
CA SER A 73 -53.11 -10.46 7.92
C SER A 73 -52.33 -9.27 7.34
N GLU A 74 -52.69 -8.03 7.69
CA GLU A 74 -51.97 -6.84 7.23
C GLU A 74 -50.58 -6.73 7.86
N VAL A 75 -50.41 -7.15 9.12
CA VAL A 75 -49.08 -7.23 9.76
C VAL A 75 -48.19 -8.23 9.02
N LYS A 76 -48.70 -9.44 8.72
CA LYS A 76 -48.00 -10.42 7.86
C LYS A 76 -47.69 -9.84 6.47
N ALA A 77 -48.66 -9.17 5.85
CA ALA A 77 -48.52 -8.52 4.54
C ALA A 77 -47.59 -7.28 4.52
N ARG A 78 -47.17 -6.76 5.68
CA ARG A 78 -46.14 -5.71 5.81
C ARG A 78 -44.77 -6.25 6.21
N LEU A 79 -44.70 -7.40 6.87
CA LEU A 79 -43.46 -8.02 7.33
C LEU A 79 -42.84 -9.03 6.34
N TRP A 80 -43.61 -9.63 5.43
CA TRP A 80 -43.06 -10.57 4.45
C TRP A 80 -42.03 -9.92 3.51
N LEU A 81 -42.31 -8.72 2.99
CA LEU A 81 -41.44 -8.03 2.03
C LEU A 81 -40.06 -7.69 2.62
N PRO A 82 -39.93 -7.04 3.80
CA PRO A 82 -38.61 -6.81 4.40
C PRO A 82 -37.92 -8.12 4.80
N LEU A 83 -38.66 -9.15 5.21
CA LEU A 83 -38.07 -10.46 5.54
C LEU A 83 -37.51 -11.16 4.30
N VAL A 84 -38.21 -11.12 3.16
CA VAL A 84 -37.70 -11.60 1.86
C VAL A 84 -36.47 -10.80 1.43
N VAL A 85 -36.46 -9.47 1.57
CA VAL A 85 -35.28 -8.65 1.27
C VAL A 85 -34.09 -9.01 2.16
N ILE A 86 -34.30 -9.19 3.47
CA ILE A 86 -33.24 -9.63 4.39
C ILE A 86 -32.69 -11.01 4.00
N VAL A 87 -33.56 -11.96 3.67
CA VAL A 87 -33.14 -13.30 3.20
C VAL A 87 -32.33 -13.20 1.90
N LEU A 88 -32.76 -12.39 0.93
CA LEU A 88 -32.03 -12.17 -0.31
C LEU A 88 -30.66 -11.51 -0.07
N LEU A 89 -30.56 -10.54 0.83
CA LEU A 89 -29.30 -9.90 1.21
C LEU A 89 -28.34 -10.89 1.92
N VAL A 90 -28.87 -11.75 2.80
CA VAL A 90 -28.08 -12.80 3.46
C VAL A 90 -27.60 -13.85 2.45
N VAL A 91 -28.46 -14.29 1.52
CA VAL A 91 -28.09 -15.22 0.44
C VAL A 91 -27.03 -14.57 -0.48
N PHE A 92 -27.17 -13.29 -0.83
CA PHE A 92 -26.19 -12.56 -1.62
C PHE A 92 -24.84 -12.45 -0.89
N MET A 93 -24.83 -12.08 0.39
CA MET A 93 -23.62 -12.04 1.23
C MET A 93 -22.93 -13.40 1.32
N ILE A 94 -23.68 -14.48 1.52
CA ILE A 94 -23.14 -15.85 1.54
C ILE A 94 -22.57 -16.21 0.17
N ALA A 95 -23.29 -15.95 -0.93
CA ALA A 95 -22.82 -16.23 -2.28
C ALA A 95 -21.52 -15.46 -2.61
N SER A 96 -21.45 -14.16 -2.29
CA SER A 96 -20.24 -13.35 -2.45
C SER A 96 -19.08 -13.86 -1.60
N LEU A 97 -19.33 -14.23 -0.33
CA LEU A 97 -18.30 -14.82 0.52
C LEU A 97 -17.80 -16.15 -0.05
N THR A 98 -18.69 -17.03 -0.52
CA THR A 98 -18.30 -18.30 -1.13
C THR A 98 -17.47 -18.10 -2.40
N ALA A 99 -17.82 -17.14 -3.27
CA ALA A 99 -17.06 -16.81 -4.47
C ALA A 99 -15.64 -16.31 -4.14
N VAL A 100 -15.51 -15.40 -3.17
CA VAL A 100 -14.20 -14.92 -2.70
C VAL A 100 -13.36 -16.06 -2.11
N THR A 101 -13.98 -16.95 -1.32
CA THR A 101 -13.25 -18.12 -0.78
C THR A 101 -12.90 -19.15 -1.86
N SER A 102 -13.73 -19.35 -2.89
CA SER A 102 -13.39 -20.27 -3.98
C SER A 102 -12.24 -19.73 -4.81
N ASP A 103 -12.20 -18.43 -5.11
CA ASP A 103 -11.09 -17.85 -5.85
C ASP A 103 -9.78 -17.90 -5.04
N ALA A 104 -9.85 -17.63 -3.74
CA ALA A 104 -8.70 -17.75 -2.84
C ALA A 104 -8.17 -19.20 -2.69
N LEU A 105 -9.07 -20.20 -2.70
CA LEU A 105 -8.70 -21.62 -2.62
C LEU A 105 -8.28 -22.22 -3.99
N ASN A 106 -8.67 -21.59 -5.10
CA ASN A 106 -8.30 -21.98 -6.46
C ASN A 106 -7.03 -21.29 -6.99
N LEU A 107 -6.33 -20.49 -6.17
CA LEU A 107 -4.99 -20.03 -6.55
C LEU A 107 -4.09 -21.25 -6.85
N PRO A 108 -3.44 -21.33 -8.03
CA PRO A 108 -2.55 -22.44 -8.35
C PRO A 108 -1.36 -22.49 -7.36
N THR A 109 -1.43 -23.41 -6.39
CA THR A 109 -0.35 -23.65 -5.42
C THR A 109 0.89 -24.30 -6.06
N THR A 110 0.79 -24.69 -7.33
CA THR A 110 1.94 -24.92 -8.21
C THR A 110 2.72 -23.62 -8.39
N ARG A 111 3.69 -23.37 -7.50
CA ARG A 111 4.88 -22.58 -7.87
C ARG A 111 5.41 -23.19 -9.17
N HIS A 112 5.17 -22.51 -10.29
CA HIS A 112 5.91 -22.79 -11.52
C HIS A 112 7.37 -22.48 -11.22
N LYS A 113 8.13 -23.55 -10.90
CA LYS A 113 9.55 -23.44 -10.65
C LYS A 113 10.17 -23.11 -12.01
N ALA A 114 10.44 -21.82 -12.22
CA ALA A 114 11.05 -21.33 -13.45
C ALA A 114 12.26 -22.20 -13.77
N LYS A 115 12.26 -22.79 -14.98
CA LYS A 115 13.42 -23.55 -15.43
C LYS A 115 14.58 -22.58 -15.55
N SER A 116 15.74 -22.96 -15.03
CA SER A 116 16.92 -22.11 -15.06
C SER A 116 18.16 -22.95 -15.35
N PRO A 117 19.09 -22.48 -16.22
CA PRO A 117 20.40 -23.10 -16.40
C PRO A 117 21.33 -22.86 -15.19
N THR A 118 20.90 -22.06 -14.21
CA THR A 118 21.70 -21.77 -13.02
C THR A 118 21.72 -22.97 -12.08
N ARG A 119 22.92 -23.38 -11.67
CA ARG A 119 23.10 -24.31 -10.54
C ARG A 119 22.55 -23.73 -9.24
N GLU A 120 22.30 -24.60 -8.27
CA GLU A 120 22.02 -24.17 -6.90
C GLU A 120 23.21 -23.41 -6.31
N PHE A 121 22.94 -22.23 -5.73
CA PHE A 121 23.94 -21.40 -5.06
C PHE A 121 23.84 -21.60 -3.54
N GLN A 122 24.99 -21.58 -2.87
CA GLN A 122 25.03 -21.66 -1.41
C GLN A 122 24.45 -20.39 -0.78
N ILE A 123 23.58 -20.56 0.23
CA ILE A 123 23.14 -19.46 1.08
C ILE A 123 24.29 -19.12 2.03
N VAL A 124 24.73 -17.86 2.01
CA VAL A 124 25.81 -17.35 2.86
C VAL A 124 25.27 -16.17 3.67
N ASN A 125 25.47 -16.20 4.99
CA ASN A 125 25.14 -15.09 5.86
C ASN A 125 26.27 -14.06 5.82
N THR A 126 25.96 -12.83 5.40
CA THR A 126 26.89 -11.69 5.42
C THR A 126 26.23 -10.51 6.12
N PRO A 127 26.92 -9.78 7.02
CA PRO A 127 26.45 -8.47 7.45
C PRO A 127 26.53 -7.49 6.27
N PHE A 128 25.69 -6.46 6.29
CA PHE A 128 25.91 -5.26 5.49
C PHE A 128 26.75 -4.29 6.30
N LEU A 129 27.75 -3.70 5.66
CA LEU A 129 28.71 -2.80 6.28
C LEU A 129 28.90 -1.58 5.39
N GLU A 130 29.10 -0.41 5.99
CA GLU A 130 29.47 0.79 5.25
C GLU A 130 30.77 0.57 4.46
N SER A 131 30.84 1.17 3.28
CA SER A 131 31.94 0.96 2.34
C SER A 131 32.58 2.29 1.97
N PRO A 132 33.85 2.54 2.39
CA PRO A 132 34.61 3.74 1.99
C PRO A 132 34.78 3.92 0.48
N ARG A 133 34.46 2.89 -0.30
CA ARG A 133 34.41 2.93 -1.78
C ARG A 133 33.19 3.68 -2.32
N PHE A 134 32.11 3.80 -1.53
CA PHE A 134 30.84 4.40 -1.94
C PHE A 134 30.48 5.69 -1.18
N GLU A 135 31.37 6.14 -0.29
CA GLU A 135 31.28 7.42 0.41
C GLU A 135 31.81 8.59 -0.45
N ASN A 136 31.15 9.75 -0.37
CA ASN A 136 31.65 11.05 -0.86
C ASN A 136 31.97 11.10 -2.38
N LEU A 137 31.13 10.48 -3.21
CA LEU A 137 31.31 10.32 -4.65
C LEU A 137 30.76 11.52 -5.46
N ARG A 138 31.42 12.68 -5.31
CA ARG A 138 30.96 13.97 -5.89
C ARG A 138 31.17 14.16 -7.39
N THR A 139 31.61 13.14 -8.14
CA THR A 139 31.79 13.23 -9.60
C THR A 139 31.36 11.96 -10.34
N LYS A 140 30.92 12.13 -11.60
CA LYS A 140 30.62 11.01 -12.51
C LYS A 140 31.79 10.02 -12.66
N ARG A 141 33.03 10.52 -12.56
CA ARG A 141 34.24 9.69 -12.59
C ARG A 141 34.32 8.79 -11.35
N GLN A 142 34.27 9.38 -10.15
CA GLN A 142 34.27 8.63 -8.88
C GLN A 142 33.14 7.59 -8.83
N ILE A 143 31.92 7.96 -9.22
CA ILE A 143 30.78 7.01 -9.31
C ILE A 143 31.12 5.87 -10.28
N THR A 144 31.61 6.17 -11.48
CA THR A 144 31.92 5.14 -12.48
C THR A 144 33.03 4.18 -12.00
N GLU A 145 34.06 4.70 -11.33
CA GLU A 145 35.16 3.93 -10.73
C GLU A 145 34.67 3.06 -9.55
N ALA A 146 33.87 3.64 -8.65
CA ALA A 146 33.28 2.97 -7.49
C ALA A 146 32.37 1.80 -7.91
N TRP A 147 31.46 1.98 -8.87
CA TRP A 147 30.62 0.89 -9.39
C TRP A 147 31.40 -0.14 -10.20
N GLY A 148 32.50 0.26 -10.85
CA GLY A 148 33.40 -0.64 -11.58
C GLY A 148 32.67 -1.56 -12.56
N ARG A 149 33.04 -2.85 -12.57
CA ARG A 149 32.48 -3.86 -13.47
C ARG A 149 30.97 -4.06 -13.32
N TYR A 150 30.44 -3.96 -12.10
CA TYR A 150 29.00 -4.12 -11.83
C TYR A 150 28.16 -3.00 -12.43
N GLY A 151 28.79 -1.86 -12.74
CA GLY A 151 28.18 -0.73 -13.42
C GLY A 151 28.33 -0.73 -14.95
N LEU A 152 28.90 -1.77 -15.56
CA LEU A 152 29.04 -1.86 -17.02
C LEU A 152 27.79 -2.46 -17.66
N PRO A 153 27.24 -1.89 -18.76
CA PRO A 153 26.05 -2.42 -19.42
C PRO A 153 26.18 -3.87 -19.90
N SER A 154 27.41 -4.36 -20.13
CA SER A 154 27.69 -5.67 -20.72
C SER A 154 28.16 -6.74 -19.74
N TYR A 155 28.40 -6.41 -18.47
CA TYR A 155 29.02 -7.35 -17.51
C TYR A 155 28.11 -8.53 -17.15
N GLY A 156 26.79 -8.36 -17.26
CA GLY A 156 25.81 -9.37 -16.89
C GLY A 156 25.30 -10.26 -18.02
N PHE A 157 25.87 -10.17 -19.24
CA PHE A 157 25.43 -11.00 -20.35
C PHE A 157 25.99 -12.42 -20.27
N VAL A 158 25.12 -13.40 -20.54
CA VAL A 158 25.46 -14.82 -20.61
C VAL A 158 24.89 -15.45 -21.88
N THR A 159 25.62 -16.42 -22.44
CA THR A 159 25.13 -17.23 -23.56
C THR A 159 24.58 -18.55 -23.04
N VAL A 160 23.36 -18.91 -23.44
CA VAL A 160 22.73 -20.19 -23.12
C VAL A 160 22.75 -21.08 -24.38
N PRO A 161 23.47 -22.23 -24.39
CA PRO A 161 23.59 -23.05 -25.61
C PRO A 161 22.26 -23.59 -26.13
N ASP A 162 21.40 -24.06 -25.22
CA ASP A 162 20.06 -24.62 -25.48
C ASP A 162 19.06 -23.86 -24.59
N PRO A 163 18.52 -22.71 -25.06
CA PRO A 163 17.58 -21.92 -24.28
C PRO A 163 16.18 -22.55 -24.21
N GLU A 164 15.76 -23.30 -25.24
CA GLU A 164 14.46 -23.96 -25.29
C GLU A 164 14.29 -24.97 -24.14
N ALA A 165 15.36 -25.67 -23.72
CA ALA A 165 15.35 -26.53 -22.53
C ALA A 165 14.92 -25.80 -21.24
N TYR A 166 15.04 -24.47 -21.19
CA TYR A 166 14.70 -23.62 -20.05
C TYR A 166 13.46 -22.72 -20.31
N ASP A 167 12.67 -23.03 -21.33
CA ASP A 167 11.52 -22.22 -21.79
C ASP A 167 11.93 -20.79 -22.21
N LEU A 168 13.20 -20.57 -22.58
CA LEU A 168 13.72 -19.30 -23.08
C LEU A 168 13.66 -19.23 -24.61
N LYS A 169 13.34 -18.05 -25.14
CA LYS A 169 13.19 -17.81 -26.59
C LYS A 169 14.56 -17.54 -27.24
N PRO A 170 15.02 -18.36 -28.21
CA PRO A 170 16.26 -18.13 -28.95
C PRO A 170 16.38 -16.71 -29.49
N ASN A 171 17.61 -16.20 -29.51
CA ASN A 171 17.88 -14.85 -29.98
C ASN A 171 19.23 -14.77 -30.70
N LYS A 172 19.43 -13.67 -31.42
CA LYS A 172 20.64 -13.41 -32.22
C LYS A 172 20.92 -11.92 -32.28
N ASP A 173 22.21 -11.57 -32.30
CA ASP A 173 22.75 -10.22 -32.46
C ASP A 173 22.26 -9.19 -31.40
N VAL A 174 21.77 -9.66 -30.24
CA VAL A 174 21.45 -8.84 -29.05
C VAL A 174 22.70 -8.10 -28.58
N VAL A 175 23.84 -8.80 -28.58
CA VAL A 175 25.17 -8.22 -28.69
C VAL A 175 25.67 -8.59 -30.10
N PRO A 176 26.27 -7.67 -30.89
CA PRO A 176 26.67 -7.96 -32.25
C PRO A 176 27.59 -9.19 -32.35
N GLY A 177 27.20 -10.17 -33.18
CA GLY A 177 27.94 -11.42 -33.38
C GLY A 177 27.65 -12.52 -32.35
N THR A 178 26.69 -12.34 -31.43
CA THR A 178 26.31 -13.36 -30.45
C THR A 178 24.98 -14.04 -30.79
N ASN A 179 24.78 -15.26 -30.28
CA ASN A 179 23.51 -15.97 -30.31
C ASN A 179 23.11 -16.35 -28.87
N ASN A 180 21.82 -16.55 -28.63
CA ASN A 180 21.23 -16.99 -27.36
C ASN A 180 21.80 -16.25 -26.14
N THR A 181 21.86 -14.92 -26.23
CA THR A 181 22.41 -14.03 -25.21
C THR A 181 21.28 -13.48 -24.34
N TYR A 182 21.48 -13.50 -23.03
CA TYR A 182 20.52 -13.07 -22.01
C TYR A 182 21.21 -12.22 -20.96
N MET A 183 20.48 -11.33 -20.29
CA MET A 183 20.98 -10.59 -19.11
C MET A 183 20.61 -11.35 -17.84
N VAL A 184 21.53 -11.45 -16.88
CA VAL A 184 21.19 -11.93 -15.52
C VAL A 184 20.66 -10.76 -14.69
N SER A 185 19.45 -10.90 -14.13
CA SER A 185 18.71 -9.80 -13.49
C SER A 185 19.47 -9.01 -12.43
N VAL A 186 20.24 -9.66 -11.55
CA VAL A 186 21.05 -8.97 -10.52
C VAL A 186 22.02 -7.94 -11.12
N TYR A 187 22.57 -8.19 -12.31
CA TYR A 187 23.47 -7.23 -12.97
C TYR A 187 22.70 -6.11 -13.67
N HIS A 188 21.48 -6.38 -14.16
CA HIS A 188 20.60 -5.31 -14.65
C HIS A 188 20.17 -4.38 -13.51
N GLN A 189 19.80 -4.95 -12.35
CA GLN A 189 19.45 -4.21 -11.13
C GLN A 189 20.63 -3.32 -10.66
N LEU A 190 21.86 -3.85 -10.64
CA LEU A 190 23.08 -3.09 -10.31
C LEU A 190 23.39 -1.99 -11.34
N HIS A 191 23.19 -2.27 -12.64
CA HIS A 191 23.34 -1.26 -13.69
C HIS A 191 22.34 -0.11 -13.48
N CYS A 192 21.06 -0.41 -13.29
CA CYS A 192 20.02 0.58 -13.02
C CYS A 192 20.30 1.41 -11.76
N LEU A 193 20.78 0.78 -10.69
CA LEU A 193 21.13 1.48 -9.44
C LEU A 193 22.32 2.44 -9.62
N LYS A 194 23.31 2.10 -10.46
CA LYS A 194 24.33 3.07 -10.91
C LYS A 194 23.74 4.22 -11.72
N ILE A 195 22.80 3.97 -12.63
CA ILE A 195 22.16 5.03 -13.42
C ILE A 195 21.40 5.99 -12.51
N MET A 196 20.71 5.48 -11.47
CA MET A 196 20.08 6.30 -10.45
C MET A 196 21.11 7.13 -9.66
N HIS A 197 22.22 6.52 -9.22
CA HIS A 197 23.33 7.25 -8.58
C HIS A 197 23.84 8.41 -9.46
N LEU A 198 24.06 8.16 -10.76
CA LEU A 198 24.48 9.19 -11.72
C LEU A 198 23.43 10.29 -11.96
N ALA A 199 22.14 9.96 -11.91
CA ALA A 199 21.05 10.93 -12.02
C ALA A 199 20.90 11.81 -10.77
N LEU A 200 21.22 11.25 -9.59
CA LEU A 200 21.18 11.94 -8.29
C LEU A 200 22.44 12.76 -8.00
N LEU A 201 23.52 12.57 -8.75
CA LEU A 201 24.78 13.31 -8.62
C LEU A 201 24.58 14.85 -8.48
N PRO A 202 23.73 15.55 -9.26
CA PRO A 202 23.55 17.00 -9.13
C PRO A 202 22.84 17.45 -7.84
N ILE A 203 22.33 16.52 -7.04
CA ILE A 203 21.85 16.75 -5.68
C ILE A 203 23.02 16.49 -4.73
N ILE A 204 23.59 15.28 -4.79
CA ILE A 204 24.74 14.84 -3.97
C ILE A 204 25.91 15.85 -4.01
N SER A 205 26.20 16.48 -5.16
CA SER A 205 27.33 17.38 -5.34
C SER A 205 27.12 18.84 -4.90
N ARG A 206 25.97 19.22 -4.32
CA ARG A 206 25.64 20.63 -4.00
C ARG A 206 26.32 21.21 -2.75
N GLN A 207 27.18 20.45 -2.08
CA GLN A 207 27.68 20.79 -0.73
C GLN A 207 28.78 21.88 -0.67
N GLU A 208 29.22 22.46 -1.79
CA GLU A 208 30.28 23.50 -1.81
C GLU A 208 29.81 24.92 -1.41
N GLY A 209 28.57 25.10 -0.97
CA GLY A 209 27.96 26.42 -0.74
C GLY A 209 27.94 26.94 0.70
N HIS A 210 28.13 26.09 1.72
CA HIS A 210 27.88 26.45 3.12
C HIS A 210 29.19 26.69 3.89
N GLY A 211 29.35 27.91 4.41
CA GLY A 211 30.53 28.30 5.18
C GLY A 211 30.63 27.61 6.54
N PRO A 212 31.79 27.68 7.21
CA PRO A 212 32.00 27.03 8.51
C PRO A 212 31.11 27.64 9.60
N GLY A 213 29.94 27.05 9.84
CA GLY A 213 29.01 27.47 10.88
C GLY A 213 27.56 27.00 10.68
N THR A 214 27.11 26.80 9.45
CA THR A 214 25.73 26.36 9.14
C THR A 214 25.69 24.84 8.92
N ARG A 215 25.57 24.08 10.01
CA ARG A 215 25.21 22.65 9.97
C ARG A 215 23.70 22.54 9.80
N ASP A 216 23.21 22.92 8.63
CA ASP A 216 21.79 22.82 8.29
C ASP A 216 21.43 21.35 8.02
N ASP A 217 20.16 20.99 8.20
CA ASP A 217 19.65 19.61 8.17
C ASP A 217 19.98 18.84 6.88
N HIS A 218 20.33 19.55 5.81
CA HIS A 218 20.77 19.02 4.53
C HIS A 218 22.04 18.15 4.60
N ASP A 219 22.96 18.38 5.55
CA ASP A 219 24.17 17.55 5.69
C ASP A 219 23.82 16.08 6.00
N PHE A 220 22.70 15.84 6.72
CA PHE A 220 22.17 14.51 6.92
C PHE A 220 21.66 13.92 5.60
N GLU A 221 20.80 14.64 4.87
CA GLU A 221 20.17 14.16 3.64
C GLU A 221 21.15 13.73 2.53
N HIS A 222 22.27 14.45 2.37
CA HIS A 222 23.24 14.16 1.31
C HIS A 222 24.06 12.90 1.60
N ASN A 223 24.57 12.76 2.84
CA ASN A 223 25.23 11.53 3.29
C ASN A 223 24.22 10.35 3.32
N HIS A 224 22.95 10.64 3.64
CA HIS A 224 21.89 9.65 3.65
C HIS A 224 21.70 8.98 2.28
N LEU A 225 21.79 9.77 1.20
CA LEU A 225 21.58 9.26 -0.15
C LEU A 225 22.72 8.35 -0.64
N GLU A 226 23.97 8.67 -0.30
CA GLU A 226 25.13 7.85 -0.68
C GLU A 226 25.12 6.49 0.02
N HIS A 227 24.90 6.46 1.35
CA HIS A 227 24.81 5.17 2.07
C HIS A 227 23.57 4.38 1.64
N CYS A 228 22.42 5.02 1.37
CA CYS A 228 21.23 4.33 0.88
C CYS A 228 21.47 3.63 -0.45
N LEU A 229 22.21 4.26 -1.37
CA LEU A 229 22.57 3.66 -2.66
C LEU A 229 23.53 2.48 -2.49
N ASP A 230 24.45 2.52 -1.52
CA ASP A 230 25.30 1.37 -1.20
C ASP A 230 24.54 0.25 -0.47
N TYR A 231 23.64 0.58 0.46
CA TYR A 231 22.77 -0.37 1.15
C TYR A 231 21.86 -1.11 0.16
N LEU A 232 21.26 -0.39 -0.79
CA LEU A 232 20.48 -0.99 -1.88
C LEU A 232 21.34 -1.88 -2.79
N ARG A 233 22.60 -1.50 -3.05
CA ARG A 233 23.56 -2.32 -3.80
C ARG A 233 23.84 -3.63 -3.07
N GLN A 234 24.04 -3.58 -1.75
CA GLN A 234 24.24 -4.75 -0.91
C GLN A 234 22.98 -5.63 -0.86
N ALA A 235 21.78 -5.03 -0.76
CA ALA A 235 20.50 -5.72 -0.79
C ALA A 235 20.26 -6.48 -2.11
N VAL A 236 20.51 -5.84 -3.25
CA VAL A 236 20.44 -6.47 -4.59
C VAL A 236 21.40 -7.65 -4.70
N MET A 237 22.65 -7.48 -4.26
CA MET A 237 23.65 -8.57 -4.28
C MET A 237 23.32 -9.72 -3.33
N CYS A 238 22.71 -9.43 -2.18
CA CYS A 238 22.29 -10.43 -1.20
C CYS A 238 21.05 -11.22 -1.66
N SER A 239 20.09 -10.56 -2.32
CA SER A 239 18.94 -11.26 -2.90
C SER A 239 19.30 -12.06 -4.14
N GLY A 240 20.33 -11.61 -4.90
CA GLY A 240 21.00 -12.42 -5.91
C GLY A 240 20.07 -12.96 -6.99
N ASP A 241 19.23 -12.12 -7.59
CA ASP A 241 18.29 -12.56 -8.62
C ASP A 241 19.01 -13.03 -9.88
N VAL A 242 19.05 -14.34 -10.09
CA VAL A 242 19.72 -15.00 -11.22
C VAL A 242 18.79 -15.33 -12.39
N THR A 243 17.60 -14.74 -12.43
CA THR A 243 16.66 -14.84 -13.56
C THR A 243 17.33 -14.38 -14.85
N LEU A 244 17.01 -15.04 -15.98
CA LEU A 244 17.54 -14.70 -17.30
C LEU A 244 16.51 -13.90 -18.10
N GLU A 245 16.86 -12.65 -18.41
CA GLU A 245 16.03 -11.73 -19.17
C GLU A 245 16.33 -11.87 -20.68
N PRO A 246 15.33 -12.25 -21.50
CA PRO A 246 15.44 -12.27 -22.95
C PRO A 246 15.33 -10.85 -23.54
N PRO A 247 15.79 -10.63 -24.79
CA PRO A 247 15.58 -9.37 -25.48
C PRO A 247 14.09 -9.08 -25.65
N ASP A 248 13.74 -7.79 -25.60
CA ASP A 248 12.37 -7.31 -25.79
C ASP A 248 11.87 -7.70 -27.18
N GLU A 249 10.59 -8.11 -27.29
CA GLU A 249 10.03 -8.55 -28.58
C GLU A 249 9.93 -7.42 -29.62
N MET A 250 9.86 -6.17 -29.17
CA MET A 250 9.80 -4.98 -30.02
C MET A 250 10.87 -3.96 -29.58
N PRO A 251 12.15 -4.19 -29.93
CA PRO A 251 13.24 -3.33 -29.50
C PRO A 251 13.10 -1.94 -30.14
N GLN A 252 13.07 -0.91 -29.30
CA GLN A 252 12.93 0.48 -29.76
C GLN A 252 14.29 1.09 -30.06
N LYS A 253 14.39 1.82 -31.18
CA LYS A 253 15.58 2.62 -31.51
C LYS A 253 15.86 3.60 -30.35
N ASN A 254 17.09 3.60 -29.84
CA ASN A 254 17.57 4.37 -28.69
C ASN A 254 17.12 3.87 -27.29
N ARG A 255 16.61 2.63 -27.15
CA ARG A 255 16.47 1.96 -25.84
C ARG A 255 17.44 0.80 -25.69
N SER A 256 17.63 0.32 -24.46
CA SER A 256 18.20 -1.03 -24.25
C SER A 256 17.33 -2.05 -24.99
N PRO A 257 17.91 -3.04 -25.68
CA PRO A 257 17.16 -4.17 -26.24
C PRO A 257 16.70 -5.17 -25.18
N LEU A 258 17.11 -4.96 -23.92
CA LEU A 258 16.83 -5.79 -22.76
C LEU A 258 16.27 -4.86 -21.66
N GLN A 259 14.96 -4.85 -21.46
CA GLN A 259 14.29 -4.10 -20.39
C GLN A 259 13.81 -4.99 -19.23
N GLY A 260 13.75 -6.32 -19.41
CA GLY A 260 13.36 -7.29 -18.37
C GLY A 260 11.86 -7.33 -18.04
N TRP A 261 11.02 -6.54 -18.72
CA TRP A 261 9.57 -6.53 -18.47
C TRP A 261 8.89 -7.82 -18.95
N GLY A 262 7.93 -8.32 -18.18
CA GLY A 262 7.19 -9.55 -18.48
C GLY A 262 7.95 -10.84 -18.17
N VAL A 263 9.17 -10.74 -17.63
CA VAL A 263 9.97 -11.89 -17.18
C VAL A 263 9.48 -12.36 -15.80
N THR A 264 9.48 -13.66 -15.55
CA THR A 264 9.05 -14.25 -14.27
C THR A 264 10.24 -14.40 -13.33
N HIS A 265 10.23 -13.69 -12.21
CA HIS A 265 11.29 -13.70 -11.20
C HIS A 265 10.93 -14.56 -9.98
N ALA A 266 11.93 -15.14 -9.32
CA ALA A 266 11.77 -15.97 -8.12
C ALA A 266 11.73 -15.12 -6.83
N CYS A 267 10.62 -14.40 -6.61
CA CYS A 267 10.45 -13.49 -5.47
C CYS A 267 9.94 -14.18 -4.18
N ARG A 268 10.15 -13.50 -3.04
CA ARG A 268 9.41 -13.76 -1.79
C ARG A 268 8.00 -13.15 -1.92
N SER A 269 6.96 -13.76 -1.34
CA SER A 269 5.59 -13.19 -1.38
C SER A 269 5.55 -11.87 -0.62
N TRP A 270 5.03 -10.83 -1.29
CA TRP A 270 4.89 -9.51 -0.70
C TRP A 270 3.83 -9.48 0.40
N GLU A 271 2.72 -10.20 0.23
CA GLU A 271 1.66 -10.28 1.25
C GLU A 271 2.16 -10.96 2.53
N GLN A 272 3.02 -11.99 2.41
CA GLN A 272 3.64 -12.63 3.57
C GLN A 272 4.67 -11.74 4.26
N ILE A 273 5.43 -10.92 3.50
CA ILE A 273 6.33 -9.91 4.05
C ILE A 273 5.52 -8.84 4.80
N GLU A 274 4.46 -8.30 4.19
CA GLU A 274 3.61 -7.27 4.81
C GLU A 274 2.80 -7.78 6.00
N GLY A 275 2.30 -9.02 5.95
CA GLY A 275 1.65 -9.67 7.09
C GLY A 275 2.62 -9.80 8.26
N TRP A 276 3.80 -10.38 8.02
CA TRP A 276 4.86 -10.47 9.04
C TRP A 276 5.30 -9.09 9.56
N ARG A 277 5.46 -8.09 8.68
CA ARG A 277 5.79 -6.70 9.07
C ARG A 277 4.67 -6.08 9.91
N GLY A 278 3.41 -6.39 9.62
CA GLY A 278 2.25 -5.95 10.40
C GLY A 278 2.21 -6.59 11.79
N ASP A 279 2.45 -7.89 11.88
CA ASP A 279 2.44 -8.65 13.15
C ASP A 279 3.59 -8.24 14.10
N TRP A 280 4.76 -7.88 13.55
CA TRP A 280 5.98 -7.55 14.31
C TRP A 280 6.35 -6.05 14.27
N GLY A 281 5.49 -5.22 13.67
CA GLY A 281 5.70 -3.78 13.53
C GLY A 281 5.70 -3.06 14.87
N VAL A 282 6.64 -2.15 15.06
CA VAL A 282 6.77 -1.34 16.29
C VAL A 282 6.08 0.04 16.14
N ILE A 283 5.40 0.26 15.01
CA ILE A 283 4.73 1.51 14.60
C ILE A 283 3.50 1.20 13.74
#